data_AF-A0A2C9KDT3-F1
#
_entry.id   AF-A0A2C9KDT3-F1
#
_cell.length_a   1.000
_cell.length_b   1.000
_cell.length_c   1.000
_cell.angle_alpha   90.00
_cell.angle_beta   90.00
_cell.angle_gamma   90.00
#
_symmetry.space_group_name_H-M   'P 1'
#
loop_
_entity.id
_entity.type
_entity.pdbx_description
1 polymer ?
#
loop_
_entity_poly.entity_id
_entity_poly.type
_entity_poly.pdbx_seq_one_letter_code
_entity_poly.pdbx_strand_id
1 'polypeptide(L)'
;MGYVQLNINGNWVFVCQNSWNEAAAIVACREMCFSSLGAAQSFIPYAGIVRNYVPDPTNPQIQVSEVNCNGNENSIFNCSFDLSPGLCLQTAQPTLAGVQCLPQNNTKINIPFPDVRCGDNVLSADFPLSTFPYITPYNVDFLPAVPASCVNKTSNNTLFRISVSVSGSCNTVLKDNLTHITYENTIRYVWLNNNLRSYQYINQVDLYE
;
A
#
# COMPACT_ATOMS: atom_id res chain seq x y z
N MET A 1 -2.49 -6.70 14.63
CA MET A 1 -2.90 -5.60 15.52
C MET A 1 -1.99 -4.41 15.24
N GLY A 2 -2.52 -3.20 15.24
CA GLY A 2 -1.75 -1.97 15.04
C GLY A 2 -2.57 -0.74 15.41
N TYR A 3 -1.90 0.40 15.62
CA TYR A 3 -2.59 1.67 15.85
C TYR A 3 -3.07 2.24 14.51
N VAL A 4 -4.09 3.10 14.55
CA VAL A 4 -4.62 3.79 13.37
C VAL A 4 -4.01 5.18 13.28
N GLN A 5 -3.53 5.54 12.09
CA GLN A 5 -3.17 6.91 11.74
C GLN A 5 -4.03 7.38 10.58
N LEU A 6 -4.36 8.68 10.57
CA LEU A 6 -5.05 9.32 9.45
C LEU A 6 -4.10 10.28 8.75
N ASN A 7 -4.23 10.39 7.42
CA ASN A 7 -3.53 11.41 6.66
C ASN A 7 -4.40 12.67 6.56
N ILE A 8 -4.07 13.70 7.34
CA ILE A 8 -4.74 15.01 7.32
C ILE A 8 -3.83 16.00 6.62
N ASN A 9 -4.26 16.53 5.47
CA ASN A 9 -3.53 17.52 4.69
C ASN A 9 -2.07 17.12 4.37
N GLY A 10 -1.83 15.84 4.08
CA GLY A 10 -0.50 15.32 3.76
C GLY A 10 0.31 14.83 4.96
N ASN A 11 -0.16 15.02 6.19
CA ASN A 11 0.53 14.62 7.41
C ASN A 11 -0.16 13.42 8.07
N TRP A 12 0.63 12.42 8.47
CA TRP A 12 0.12 11.29 9.25
C TRP A 12 0.04 11.66 10.72
N VAL A 13 -1.18 11.61 11.27
CA VAL A 13 -1.47 11.95 12.66
C VAL A 13 -2.06 10.75 13.39
N PHE A 14 -1.82 10.67 14.69
CA PHE A 14 -2.38 9.61 15.52
C PHE A 14 -3.83 9.92 15.91
N VAL A 15 -4.62 8.85 16.06
CA VAL A 15 -5.99 8.89 16.55
C VAL A 15 -6.01 8.55 18.03
N CYS A 16 -6.59 9.43 18.83
CA CYS A 16 -6.83 9.23 20.25
C CYS A 16 -7.86 8.11 20.47
N GLN A 17 -7.73 7.31 21.54
CA GLN A 17 -8.72 6.27 21.83
C GLN A 17 -10.13 6.79 22.19
N ASN A 18 -10.26 8.09 22.48
CA ASN A 18 -11.50 8.70 22.91
C ASN A 18 -12.64 8.43 21.91
N SER A 19 -13.69 7.77 22.39
CA SER A 19 -14.85 7.25 21.64
C SER A 19 -14.55 6.30 20.49
N TRP A 20 -13.30 5.84 20.34
CA TRP A 20 -12.93 4.80 19.38
C TRP A 20 -13.70 3.52 19.68
N ASN A 21 -14.65 3.19 18.80
CA ASN A 21 -15.60 2.09 18.99
C ASN A 21 -15.30 0.91 18.05
N GLU A 22 -15.94 -0.24 18.32
CA GLU A 22 -15.76 -1.46 17.53
C GLU A 22 -16.19 -1.26 16.06
N ALA A 23 -17.23 -0.47 15.84
CA ALA A 23 -17.67 -0.09 14.50
C ALA A 23 -16.58 0.67 13.73
N ALA A 24 -15.81 1.55 14.39
CA ALA A 24 -14.66 2.21 13.78
C ALA A 24 -13.54 1.23 13.44
N ALA A 25 -13.32 0.22 14.29
CA ALA A 25 -12.38 -0.85 13.99
C ALA A 25 -12.81 -1.68 12.76
N ILE A 26 -14.12 -1.96 12.61
CA ILE A 26 -14.67 -2.63 11.42
C ILE A 26 -14.42 -1.80 10.15
N VAL A 27 -14.72 -0.50 10.19
CA VAL A 27 -14.52 0.42 9.06
C VAL A 27 -13.03 0.49 8.70
N ALA A 28 -12.15 0.71 9.67
CA ALA A 28 -10.71 0.81 9.45
C ALA A 28 -10.10 -0.50 8.89
N CYS A 29 -10.47 -1.67 9.45
CA CYS A 29 -10.01 -2.95 8.92
C CYS A 29 -10.49 -3.16 7.47
N ARG A 30 -11.77 -2.86 7.18
CA ARG A 30 -12.32 -3.00 5.83
C ARG A 30 -11.66 -2.05 4.83
N GLU A 31 -11.44 -0.80 5.20
CA GLU A 31 -10.77 0.21 4.36
C GLU A 31 -9.33 -0.20 3.99
N MET A 32 -8.65 -0.93 4.88
CA MET A 32 -7.32 -1.52 4.63
C MET A 32 -7.37 -2.91 4.00
N CYS A 33 -8.51 -3.33 3.43
CA CYS A 33 -8.71 -4.63 2.77
C CYS A 33 -8.57 -5.86 3.69
N PHE A 34 -8.80 -5.71 5.00
CA PHE A 34 -8.92 -6.81 5.94
C PHE A 34 -10.38 -7.25 6.11
N SER A 35 -10.57 -8.40 6.77
CA SER A 35 -11.90 -8.91 7.10
C SER A 35 -12.56 -7.98 8.11
N SER A 36 -13.82 -7.63 7.86
CA SER A 36 -14.70 -7.04 8.88
C SER A 36 -15.10 -8.07 9.94
N LEU A 37 -15.18 -9.36 9.57
CA LEU A 37 -15.42 -10.45 10.51
C LEU A 37 -14.20 -10.61 11.40
N GLY A 38 -14.41 -10.50 12.72
CA GLY A 38 -13.35 -10.58 13.73
C GLY A 38 -12.48 -9.32 13.83
N ALA A 39 -12.87 -8.22 13.18
CA ALA A 39 -12.28 -6.92 13.46
C ALA A 39 -12.61 -6.52 14.90
N ALA A 40 -11.60 -6.12 15.66
CA ALA A 40 -11.77 -5.70 17.04
C ALA A 40 -11.00 -4.40 17.29
N GLN A 41 -11.56 -3.55 18.14
CA GLN A 41 -10.84 -2.38 18.64
C GLN A 41 -9.70 -2.81 19.57
N SER A 42 -8.63 -2.03 19.59
CA SER A 42 -7.54 -2.17 20.55
C SER A 42 -7.08 -0.80 21.00
N PHE A 43 -6.47 -0.72 22.18
CA PHE A 43 -5.95 0.52 22.74
C PHE A 43 -4.45 0.37 22.97
N ILE A 44 -3.65 1.24 22.35
CA ILE A 44 -2.19 1.09 22.30
C ILE A 44 -1.53 2.24 23.07
N PRO A 45 -0.75 1.97 24.13
CA PRO A 45 -0.06 3.01 24.88
C PRO A 45 0.92 3.79 23.99
N TYR A 46 0.81 5.13 24.01
CA TYR A 46 1.63 6.01 23.18
C TYR A 46 3.13 5.88 23.50
N ALA A 47 3.45 5.73 24.78
CA ALA A 47 4.82 5.60 25.27
C ALA A 47 5.57 4.37 24.68
N GLY A 48 4.84 3.35 24.22
CA GLY A 48 5.42 2.20 23.54
C GLY A 48 5.85 2.46 22.10
N ILE A 49 5.37 3.56 21.50
CA ILE A 49 5.62 3.94 20.09
C ILE A 49 6.73 5.00 20.02
N VAL A 50 6.69 5.99 20.91
CA VAL A 50 7.68 7.07 20.97
C VAL A 50 8.42 7.02 22.30
N ARG A 51 9.70 6.62 22.27
CA ARG A 51 10.56 6.73 23.46
C ARG A 51 10.78 8.22 23.76
N ASN A 52 10.37 8.66 24.95
CA ASN A 52 10.40 10.06 25.43
C ASN A 52 9.29 10.97 24.87
N TYR A 53 8.05 10.48 24.84
CA TYR A 53 6.91 11.35 24.60
C TYR A 53 6.77 12.41 25.71
N VAL A 54 6.81 13.67 25.31
CA VAL A 54 6.40 14.83 26.11
C VAL A 54 5.16 15.41 25.42
N PRO A 55 4.01 15.51 26.10
CA PRO A 55 2.82 16.13 25.52
C PRO A 55 3.12 17.57 25.09
N ASP A 56 3.05 17.84 23.78
CA ASP A 56 3.14 19.19 23.24
C ASP A 56 1.74 19.60 22.73
N PRO A 57 1.05 20.51 23.44
CA PRO A 57 -0.25 21.00 23.02
C PRO A 57 -0.18 21.95 21.81
N THR A 58 1.01 22.47 21.47
CA THR A 58 1.22 23.40 20.35
C THR A 58 1.47 22.68 19.02
N ASN A 59 2.00 21.46 19.06
CA ASN A 59 2.15 20.59 17.91
C ASN A 59 1.87 19.12 18.28
N PRO A 60 0.59 18.79 18.52
CA PRO A 60 0.27 17.47 19.01
C PRO A 60 0.39 16.46 17.88
N GLN A 61 1.12 15.37 18.13
CA GLN A 61 1.20 14.23 17.20
C GLN A 61 -0.13 13.46 17.14
N ILE A 62 -0.97 13.61 18.18
CA ILE A 62 -2.35 13.13 18.26
C ILE A 62 -3.27 14.29 17.89
N GLN A 63 -3.92 14.24 16.74
CA GLN A 63 -4.73 15.37 16.24
C GLN A 63 -6.19 15.00 15.97
N VAL A 64 -6.55 13.72 16.16
CA VAL A 64 -7.88 13.22 15.89
C VAL A 64 -8.41 12.54 17.13
N SER A 65 -9.64 12.85 17.52
CA SER A 65 -10.34 12.25 18.65
C SER A 65 -11.82 12.05 18.33
N GLU A 66 -12.56 11.43 19.25
CA GLU A 66 -14.00 11.27 19.18
C GLU A 66 -14.48 10.53 17.91
N VAL A 67 -13.64 9.63 17.39
CA VAL A 67 -13.97 8.86 16.18
C VAL A 67 -15.05 7.84 16.52
N ASN A 68 -16.25 8.06 16.02
CA ASN A 68 -17.41 7.22 16.26
C ASN A 68 -18.07 6.86 14.93
N CYS A 69 -18.10 5.56 14.62
CA CYS A 69 -18.68 5.01 13.40
C CYS A 69 -19.93 4.19 13.70
N ASN A 70 -20.77 3.99 12.68
CA ASN A 70 -21.90 3.06 12.66
C ASN A 70 -21.51 1.67 12.15
N GLY A 71 -20.38 1.54 11.46
CA GLY A 71 -19.80 0.28 10.97
C GLY A 71 -19.98 0.05 9.47
N ASN A 72 -20.80 0.87 8.81
CA ASN A 72 -21.15 0.74 7.39
C ASN A 72 -20.48 1.80 6.50
N GLU A 73 -19.69 2.69 7.10
CA GLU A 73 -18.94 3.73 6.41
C GLU A 73 -17.88 3.14 5.48
N ASN A 74 -17.74 3.68 4.27
CA ASN A 74 -16.74 3.18 3.30
C ASN A 74 -15.31 3.60 3.65
N SER A 75 -15.17 4.68 4.41
CA SER A 75 -13.90 5.20 4.90
C SER A 75 -14.08 5.71 6.32
N ILE A 76 -13.03 5.64 7.12
CA ILE A 76 -12.97 6.21 8.47
C ILE A 76 -13.24 7.72 8.47
N PHE A 77 -12.97 8.41 7.36
CA PHE A 77 -13.30 9.83 7.16
C PHE A 77 -14.79 10.10 7.00
N ASN A 78 -15.62 9.08 6.83
CA ASN A 78 -17.08 9.23 6.80
C ASN A 78 -17.74 9.02 8.17
N CYS A 79 -16.96 8.67 9.19
CA CYS A 79 -17.42 8.65 10.58
C CYS A 79 -17.41 10.07 11.18
N SER A 80 -18.09 10.26 12.31
CA SER A 80 -17.91 11.50 13.07
C SER A 80 -16.55 11.46 13.78
N PHE A 81 -15.80 12.56 13.75
CA PHE A 81 -14.54 12.73 14.47
C PHE A 81 -14.27 14.21 14.70
N ASP A 82 -13.43 14.51 15.69
CA ASP A 82 -12.93 15.85 15.97
C ASP A 82 -11.47 15.98 15.53
N LEU A 83 -11.12 17.12 14.93
CA LEU A 83 -9.74 17.52 14.66
C LEU A 83 -9.10 18.15 15.89
N SER A 84 -9.09 17.39 16.98
CA SER A 84 -8.41 17.77 18.21
C SER A 84 -7.78 16.54 18.88
N PRO A 85 -6.83 16.74 19.80
CA PRO A 85 -6.25 15.65 20.58
C PRO A 85 -7.23 15.03 21.59
N GLY A 86 -8.39 15.68 21.85
CA GLY A 86 -9.33 15.29 22.90
C GLY A 86 -8.68 15.19 24.28
N LEU A 87 -9.09 14.18 25.05
CA LEU A 87 -8.56 13.93 26.40
C LEU A 87 -7.16 13.28 26.39
N CYS A 88 -6.62 12.87 25.24
CA CYS A 88 -5.30 12.22 25.18
C CYS A 88 -4.15 13.12 25.66
N LEU A 89 -4.24 14.44 25.51
CA LEU A 89 -3.22 15.36 26.07
C LEU A 89 -3.47 15.77 27.52
N GLN A 90 -4.60 15.37 28.10
CA GLN A 90 -4.93 15.64 29.50
C GLN A 90 -4.46 14.51 30.43
N THR A 91 -3.97 13.41 29.87
CA THR A 91 -3.42 12.27 30.59
C THR A 91 -1.91 12.18 30.46
N ALA A 92 -1.24 11.74 31.52
CA ALA A 92 0.19 11.44 31.50
C ALA A 92 0.54 10.21 30.65
N GLN A 93 -0.46 9.37 30.34
CA GLN A 93 -0.30 8.15 29.55
C GLN A 93 -1.38 8.08 28.46
N PRO A 94 -1.20 8.78 27.33
CA PRO A 94 -2.13 8.67 26.22
C PRO A 94 -2.16 7.27 25.65
N THR A 95 -3.33 6.91 25.16
CA THR A 95 -3.63 5.65 24.50
C THR A 95 -4.23 5.96 23.15
N LEU A 96 -3.74 5.26 22.13
CA LEU A 96 -4.15 5.44 20.75
C LEU A 96 -5.22 4.44 20.38
N ALA A 97 -6.10 4.88 19.49
CA ALA A 97 -6.97 4.00 18.75
C ALA A 97 -6.15 3.00 17.93
N GLY A 98 -6.53 1.74 18.03
CA GLY A 98 -5.94 0.67 17.25
C GLY A 98 -6.97 -0.37 16.84
N VAL A 99 -6.52 -1.28 15.99
CA VAL A 99 -7.30 -2.37 15.44
C VAL A 99 -6.57 -3.68 15.52
N GLN A 100 -7.31 -4.75 15.78
CA GLN A 100 -6.94 -6.10 15.45
C GLN A 100 -7.81 -6.56 14.29
N CYS A 101 -7.19 -6.69 13.11
CA CYS A 101 -7.88 -7.18 11.93
C CYS A 101 -7.52 -8.65 11.67
N LEU A 102 -8.48 -9.41 11.15
CA LEU A 102 -8.20 -10.70 10.54
C LEU A 102 -7.90 -10.51 9.05
N PRO A 103 -6.97 -11.29 8.47
CA PRO A 103 -6.84 -11.37 7.03
C PRO A 103 -8.21 -11.63 6.41
N GLN A 104 -8.57 -10.98 5.30
CA GLN A 104 -9.71 -11.49 4.54
C GLN A 104 -9.43 -12.95 4.20
N ASN A 105 -10.45 -13.81 4.31
CA ASN A 105 -10.52 -15.07 3.57
C ASN A 105 -10.66 -14.79 2.05
N ASN A 106 -9.89 -13.84 1.55
CA ASN A 106 -9.57 -13.81 0.15
C ASN A 106 -8.71 -15.04 -0.03
N THR A 107 -9.26 -16.04 -0.71
CA THR A 107 -8.42 -16.91 -1.52
C THR A 107 -7.37 -16.00 -2.13
N LYS A 108 -6.09 -16.24 -1.82
CA LYS A 108 -4.99 -15.49 -2.41
C LYS A 108 -5.28 -15.51 -3.90
N ILE A 109 -5.72 -14.37 -4.46
CA ILE A 109 -6.08 -14.30 -5.87
C ILE A 109 -4.77 -14.66 -6.55
N ASN A 110 -4.74 -15.81 -7.22
CA ASN A 110 -3.56 -16.22 -7.93
C ASN A 110 -3.50 -15.35 -9.18
N ILE A 111 -2.94 -14.16 -9.04
CA ILE A 111 -2.73 -13.25 -10.14
C ILE A 111 -1.63 -13.88 -11.00
N PRO A 112 -1.89 -14.14 -12.29
CA PRO A 112 -0.89 -14.72 -13.17
C PRO A 112 0.34 -13.82 -13.25
N PHE A 113 1.53 -14.41 -13.30
CA PHE A 113 2.77 -13.66 -13.54
C PHE A 113 2.98 -13.51 -15.05
N PRO A 114 3.36 -12.31 -15.55
CA PRO A 114 3.77 -12.14 -16.94
C PRO A 114 5.09 -12.86 -17.21
N ASP A 115 5.33 -13.20 -18.47
CA ASP A 115 6.60 -13.82 -18.87
C ASP A 115 7.69 -12.74 -18.90
N VAL A 116 8.61 -12.79 -17.94
CA VAL A 116 9.71 -11.82 -17.87
C VAL A 116 10.92 -12.35 -18.61
N ARG A 117 11.52 -11.51 -19.45
CA ARG A 117 12.71 -11.84 -20.25
C ARG A 117 13.76 -10.76 -20.12
N CYS A 118 15.01 -11.18 -20.08
CA CYS A 118 16.17 -10.31 -20.16
C CYS A 118 17.12 -10.80 -21.25
N GLY A 119 17.61 -9.87 -22.05
CA GLY A 119 18.52 -10.12 -23.16
C GLY A 119 18.75 -8.84 -23.95
N ASP A 120 19.89 -8.74 -24.63
CA ASP A 120 20.22 -7.58 -25.47
C ASP A 120 20.11 -6.22 -24.73
N ASN A 121 20.49 -6.19 -23.45
CA ASN A 121 20.47 -4.99 -22.60
C ASN A 121 19.05 -4.39 -22.39
N VAL A 122 18.01 -5.23 -22.54
CA VAL A 122 16.61 -4.87 -22.34
C VAL A 122 15.94 -5.86 -21.38
N LEU A 123 15.25 -5.31 -20.38
CA LEU A 123 14.33 -6.05 -19.53
C LEU A 123 12.92 -5.91 -20.11
N SER A 124 12.22 -7.00 -20.33
CA SER A 124 10.85 -7.00 -20.87
C SER A 124 9.91 -7.89 -20.08
N ALA A 125 8.65 -7.50 -20.02
CA ALA A 125 7.57 -8.31 -19.47
C ALA A 125 6.46 -8.46 -20.51
N ASP A 126 6.12 -9.71 -20.75
CA ASP A 126 5.15 -10.18 -21.73
C ASP A 126 3.84 -10.55 -21.03
N PHE A 127 2.76 -9.93 -21.47
CA PHE A 127 1.40 -10.15 -20.97
C PHE A 127 0.57 -10.82 -22.07
N PRO A 128 0.45 -12.16 -22.07
CA PRO A 128 -0.43 -12.86 -22.99
C PRO A 128 -1.88 -12.39 -22.81
N LEU A 129 -2.53 -11.90 -23.86
CA LEU A 129 -3.89 -11.35 -23.76
C LEU A 129 -4.95 -12.42 -23.46
N SER A 130 -4.63 -13.70 -23.64
CA SER A 130 -5.45 -14.82 -23.15
C SER A 130 -5.53 -14.88 -21.63
N THR A 131 -4.48 -14.42 -20.94
CA THR A 131 -4.35 -14.44 -19.47
C THR A 131 -4.59 -13.06 -18.87
N PHE A 132 -4.26 -12.01 -19.61
CA PHE A 132 -4.40 -10.60 -19.23
C PHE A 132 -5.28 -9.83 -20.23
N PRO A 133 -6.58 -10.17 -20.39
CA PRO A 133 -7.43 -9.65 -21.46
C PRO A 133 -7.72 -8.14 -21.37
N TYR A 134 -7.46 -7.52 -20.22
CA TYR A 134 -7.71 -6.10 -19.97
C TYR A 134 -6.42 -5.27 -19.79
N ILE A 135 -5.26 -5.86 -20.06
CA ILE A 135 -3.99 -5.13 -20.02
C ILE A 135 -3.97 -4.09 -21.16
N THR A 136 -3.50 -2.89 -20.86
CA THR A 136 -3.39 -1.78 -21.83
C THR A 136 -2.13 -0.97 -21.56
N PRO A 137 -1.65 -0.15 -22.51
CA PRO A 137 -0.51 0.73 -22.28
C PRO A 137 -0.68 1.71 -21.11
N TYR A 138 -1.91 1.95 -20.65
CA TYR A 138 -2.25 2.90 -19.59
C TYR A 138 -2.29 2.28 -18.19
N ASN A 139 -2.24 0.94 -18.09
CA ASN A 139 -2.39 0.24 -16.82
C ASN A 139 -1.20 -0.67 -16.47
N VAL A 140 -0.08 -0.49 -17.17
CA VAL A 140 1.21 -1.15 -16.92
C VAL A 140 2.32 -0.11 -16.98
N ASP A 141 3.10 0.03 -15.91
CA ASP A 141 4.23 0.96 -15.83
C ASP A 141 5.36 0.42 -14.96
N PHE A 142 6.57 0.96 -15.14
CA PHE A 142 7.67 0.78 -14.20
C PHE A 142 7.58 1.74 -13.02
N LEU A 143 8.02 1.27 -11.85
CA LEU A 143 8.13 2.05 -10.62
C LEU A 143 9.56 1.97 -10.04
N PRO A 144 10.11 3.09 -9.54
CA PRO A 144 9.63 4.46 -9.73
C PRO A 144 9.56 4.83 -11.22
N ALA A 145 8.82 5.90 -11.55
CA ALA A 145 8.67 6.30 -12.95
C ALA A 145 10.04 6.48 -13.61
N VAL A 146 10.24 5.78 -14.73
CA VAL A 146 11.46 5.84 -15.52
C VAL A 146 11.27 6.83 -16.69
N PRO A 147 12.35 7.40 -17.26
CA PRO A 147 12.24 8.30 -18.40
C PRO A 147 11.53 7.64 -19.59
N ALA A 148 10.68 8.39 -20.31
CA ALA A 148 9.94 7.85 -21.46
C ALA A 148 10.85 7.30 -22.57
N SER A 149 12.07 7.84 -22.73
CA SER A 149 13.08 7.33 -23.67
C SER A 149 13.62 5.94 -23.30
N CYS A 150 13.45 5.52 -22.06
CA CYS A 150 13.88 4.22 -21.57
C CYS A 150 12.81 3.14 -21.72
N VAL A 151 11.55 3.50 -21.98
CA VAL A 151 10.42 2.57 -21.99
C VAL A 151 9.90 2.38 -23.39
N ASN A 152 9.69 1.13 -23.76
CA ASN A 152 8.95 0.78 -24.96
C ASN A 152 7.72 -0.05 -24.57
N LYS A 153 6.56 0.28 -25.16
CA LYS A 153 5.30 -0.45 -24.99
C LYS A 153 4.82 -0.86 -26.38
N THR A 154 4.66 -2.16 -26.60
CA THR A 154 4.19 -2.73 -27.86
C THR A 154 2.98 -3.63 -27.60
N SER A 155 2.02 -3.65 -28.50
CA SER A 155 0.81 -4.46 -28.37
C SER A 155 0.38 -5.00 -29.71
N ASN A 156 -0.02 -6.27 -29.75
CA ASN A 156 -0.73 -6.88 -30.87
C ASN A 156 -1.99 -7.62 -30.36
N ASN A 157 -2.60 -8.46 -31.19
CA ASN A 157 -3.84 -9.18 -30.84
C ASN A 157 -3.67 -10.32 -29.82
N THR A 158 -2.44 -10.73 -29.50
CA THR A 158 -2.16 -11.87 -28.60
C THR A 158 -1.29 -11.51 -27.42
N LEU A 159 -0.54 -10.42 -27.48
CA LEU A 159 0.51 -10.07 -26.54
C LEU A 159 0.61 -8.56 -26.36
N PHE A 160 0.71 -8.12 -25.11
CA PHE A 160 1.21 -6.82 -24.74
C PHE A 160 2.61 -6.97 -24.12
N ARG A 161 3.58 -6.15 -24.56
CA ARG A 161 4.95 -6.15 -24.04
C ARG A 161 5.33 -4.76 -23.58
N ILE A 162 5.85 -4.68 -22.36
CA ILE A 162 6.55 -3.49 -21.84
C ILE A 162 8.02 -3.83 -21.66
N SER A 163 8.91 -2.91 -22.00
CA SER A 163 10.34 -3.10 -21.81
C SER A 163 11.05 -1.84 -21.34
N VAL A 164 12.14 -2.02 -20.60
CA VAL A 164 13.04 -0.95 -20.14
C VAL A 164 14.48 -1.27 -20.51
N SER A 165 15.21 -0.26 -20.98
CA SER A 165 16.66 -0.37 -21.20
C SER A 165 17.39 -0.52 -19.88
N VAL A 166 18.26 -1.51 -19.79
CA VAL A 166 19.00 -1.88 -18.57
C VAL A 166 20.26 -1.02 -18.38
N SER A 167 20.74 -0.38 -19.46
CA SER A 167 21.88 0.54 -19.43
C SER A 167 21.51 1.97 -19.03
N GLY A 168 22.42 2.64 -18.30
CA GLY A 168 22.43 4.10 -18.14
C GLY A 168 21.46 4.63 -17.07
N SER A 169 20.89 5.82 -17.29
CA SER A 169 20.06 6.57 -16.32
C SER A 169 18.59 6.13 -16.25
N CYS A 170 18.28 4.88 -16.63
CA CYS A 170 16.90 4.39 -16.75
C CYS A 170 16.30 3.90 -15.42
N ASN A 171 16.83 4.36 -14.28
CA ASN A 171 16.42 4.01 -12.91
C ASN A 171 16.34 2.49 -12.63
N THR A 172 16.97 1.67 -13.46
CA THR A 172 17.17 0.27 -13.19
C THR A 172 18.20 0.14 -12.09
N VAL A 173 17.84 -0.54 -10.99
CA VAL A 173 18.74 -0.68 -9.84
C VAL A 173 19.76 -1.76 -10.16
N LEU A 174 21.01 -1.36 -10.29
CA LEU A 174 22.15 -2.27 -10.37
C LEU A 174 22.53 -2.71 -8.96
N LYS A 175 22.49 -4.01 -8.70
CA LYS A 175 23.11 -4.63 -7.52
C LYS A 175 24.25 -5.52 -8.00
N ASP A 176 25.47 -5.14 -7.68
CA ASP A 176 26.66 -5.93 -7.95
C ASP A 176 27.08 -6.71 -6.70
N ASN A 177 27.44 -7.98 -6.89
CA ASN A 177 28.19 -8.76 -5.91
C ASN A 177 29.44 -9.34 -6.59
N LEU A 178 30.31 -10.04 -5.84
CA LEU A 178 31.57 -10.59 -6.35
C LEU A 178 31.42 -11.64 -7.48
N THR A 179 30.21 -12.10 -7.75
CA THR A 179 29.90 -13.24 -8.63
C THR A 179 28.79 -12.96 -9.64
N HIS A 180 27.96 -11.93 -9.43
CA HIS A 180 26.76 -11.66 -10.20
C HIS A 180 26.46 -10.17 -10.26
N ILE A 181 25.85 -9.76 -11.36
CA ILE A 181 25.19 -8.47 -11.51
C ILE A 181 23.69 -8.73 -11.59
N THR A 182 22.93 -8.10 -10.70
CA THR A 182 21.46 -8.19 -10.67
C THR A 182 20.89 -6.83 -11.03
N TYR A 183 20.04 -6.78 -12.05
CA TYR A 183 19.28 -5.57 -12.37
C TYR A 183 17.85 -5.72 -11.86
N GLU A 184 17.40 -4.76 -11.07
CA GLU A 184 16.08 -4.78 -10.45
C GLU A 184 15.23 -3.60 -10.94
N ASN A 185 14.00 -3.92 -11.38
CA ASN A 185 12.95 -2.94 -11.68
C ASN A 185 11.64 -3.45 -11.07
N THR A 186 10.77 -2.52 -10.67
CA THR A 186 9.41 -2.88 -10.26
C THR A 186 8.44 -2.61 -11.40
N ILE A 187 7.66 -3.61 -11.78
CA ILE A 187 6.55 -3.43 -12.73
C ILE A 187 5.24 -3.38 -11.95
N ARG A 188 4.49 -2.30 -12.11
CA ARG A 188 3.11 -2.19 -11.64
C ARG A 188 2.17 -2.48 -12.79
N TYR A 189 1.25 -3.40 -12.59
CA TYR A 189 0.13 -3.59 -13.50
C TYR A 189 -1.19 -3.78 -12.77
N VAL A 190 -2.28 -3.45 -13.47
CA VAL A 190 -3.65 -3.64 -12.98
C VAL A 190 -4.22 -4.90 -13.60
N TRP A 191 -4.58 -5.86 -12.76
CA TRP A 191 -5.33 -7.04 -13.19
C TRP A 191 -6.81 -6.90 -12.80
N LEU A 192 -7.68 -7.28 -13.74
CA LEU A 192 -9.13 -7.22 -13.60
C LEU A 192 -9.70 -8.64 -13.70
N ASN A 193 -10.44 -9.06 -12.66
CA ASN A 193 -11.20 -10.31 -12.68
C ASN A 193 -12.57 -10.10 -12.04
N ASN A 194 -13.63 -10.36 -12.80
CA ASN A 194 -15.02 -10.29 -12.32
C ASN A 194 -15.32 -9.01 -11.50
N ASN A 195 -14.91 -7.85 -12.02
CA ASN A 195 -15.07 -6.51 -11.41
C ASN A 195 -14.19 -6.20 -10.19
N LEU A 196 -13.28 -7.09 -9.78
CA LEU A 196 -12.24 -6.79 -8.79
C LEU A 196 -11.02 -6.19 -9.50
N ARG A 197 -10.61 -4.99 -9.06
CA ARG A 197 -9.40 -4.31 -9.51
C ARG A 197 -8.29 -4.57 -8.50
N SER A 198 -7.29 -5.35 -8.90
CA SER A 198 -6.13 -5.63 -8.06
C SER A 198 -4.88 -5.00 -8.67
N TYR A 199 -4.06 -4.39 -7.82
CA TYR A 199 -2.73 -3.90 -8.18
C TYR A 199 -1.73 -4.96 -7.78
N GLN A 200 -0.82 -5.30 -8.68
CA GLN A 200 0.33 -6.12 -8.33
C GLN A 200 1.62 -5.39 -8.70
N TYR A 201 2.61 -5.58 -7.84
CA TYR A 201 3.97 -5.15 -8.02
C TYR A 201 4.79 -6.41 -8.24
N ILE A 202 5.52 -6.47 -9.35
CA ILE A 202 6.57 -7.46 -9.53
C ILE A 202 7.82 -6.80 -8.98
N ASN A 203 8.10 -7.08 -7.71
CA ASN A 203 9.37 -6.74 -7.09
C ASN A 203 10.31 -7.91 -7.39
N GLN A 204 11.47 -7.59 -7.96
CA GLN A 204 12.56 -8.52 -8.20
C GLN A 204 12.38 -9.42 -9.44
N VAL A 205 12.98 -8.97 -10.53
CA VAL A 205 13.45 -9.86 -11.59
C VAL A 205 14.90 -10.17 -11.24
N ASP A 206 15.14 -11.30 -10.58
CA ASP A 206 16.51 -11.74 -10.32
C ASP A 206 17.16 -12.16 -11.64
N LEU A 207 18.23 -11.46 -11.99
CA LEU A 207 19.06 -11.79 -13.13
C LEU A 207 20.28 -12.57 -12.65
N TYR A 208 20.49 -13.71 -13.30
CA TYR A 208 21.72 -14.47 -13.28
C TYR A 208 22.30 -14.37 -14.70
N GLU A 209 23.46 -13.75 -14.85
CA GLU A 209 24.35 -14.01 -15.99
C GLU A 209 25.31 -15.14 -15.63
#